data_AF-A0A936GVS8-F1
#
_entry.id   AF-A0A936GVS8-F1
#
_cell.length_a   1.000
_cell.length_b   1.000
_cell.length_c   1.000
_cell.angle_alpha   90.00
_cell.angle_beta   90.00
_cell.angle_gamma   90.00
#
_symmetry.space_group_name_H-M   'P 1'
#
loop_
_entity.id
_entity.type
_entity.pdbx_description
1 polymer ?
#
loop_
_entity_poly.entity_id
_entity_poly.type
_entity_poly.pdbx_seq_one_letter_code
_entity_poly.pdbx_strand_id
1 'polypeptide(L)'
;MSKWSTLNLSPIDVSIRWKRLLRHLIYPIYRHPSHLKVQSFWIWLLDIWFYISDILFFPELYKAAYFIFKPNIRLLSNEEVKLGQSVFKDCIDFGNVYIDNFSGRVSKKYGIAYVSFNLIHSWQSLRKDVFIHELMHVYQYYQYGSVYIVRALWAQKSKEGYDYGGIEGLAKAINEGKGLFDFNFEQQASIIEHYFDLRERLGEAELLEKGSPYLHFWHQLLGSKRRSHQINKNHLIIYLSFILFQIYL
;
A
#
# COMPACT_ATOMS: atom_id res chain seq x y z
N MET A 1 8.35 17.91 -12.10
CA MET A 1 7.22 18.34 -11.24
C MET A 1 7.76 18.87 -9.92
N SER A 2 7.19 19.96 -9.39
CA SER A 2 7.53 20.46 -8.05
C SER A 2 7.01 19.50 -6.97
N LYS A 3 7.75 19.28 -5.88
CA LYS A 3 7.28 18.44 -4.75
C LYS A 3 5.98 18.95 -4.12
N TRP A 4 5.66 20.24 -4.29
CA TRP A 4 4.42 20.83 -3.78
C TRP A 4 3.19 20.50 -4.64
N SER A 5 3.38 20.17 -5.91
CA SER A 5 2.25 19.89 -6.83
C SER A 5 1.46 18.63 -6.44
N THR A 6 2.03 17.75 -5.64
CA THR A 6 1.40 16.50 -5.16
C THR A 6 0.65 16.65 -3.83
N LEU A 7 0.63 17.87 -3.26
CA LEU A 7 -0.33 18.21 -2.21
C LEU A 7 -1.72 18.49 -2.78
N ASN A 8 -1.82 18.76 -4.08
CA ASN A 8 -3.10 18.88 -4.75
C ASN A 8 -3.70 17.47 -4.91
N LEU A 9 -4.67 17.17 -4.04
CA LEU A 9 -5.43 15.94 -4.14
C LEU A 9 -6.40 15.98 -5.31
N SER A 10 -6.48 14.88 -6.04
CA SER A 10 -7.55 14.74 -7.04
C SER A 10 -8.89 14.54 -6.32
N PRO A 11 -10.03 14.92 -6.95
CA PRO A 11 -11.35 14.58 -6.43
C PRO A 11 -11.54 13.07 -6.21
N ILE A 12 -10.86 12.25 -7.00
CA ILE A 12 -10.86 10.79 -6.87
C ILE A 12 -10.25 10.38 -5.53
N ASP A 13 -9.10 10.95 -5.15
CA ASP A 13 -8.43 10.64 -3.89
C ASP A 13 -9.31 10.97 -2.68
N VAL A 14 -9.98 12.12 -2.73
CA VAL A 14 -10.95 12.52 -1.69
C VAL A 14 -12.11 11.53 -1.63
N SER A 15 -12.66 11.14 -2.78
CA SER A 15 -13.79 10.20 -2.84
C SER A 15 -13.43 8.81 -2.28
N ILE A 16 -12.18 8.36 -2.47
CA ILE A 16 -11.72 7.06 -2.00
C ILE A 16 -11.71 7.02 -0.46
N ARG A 17 -11.34 8.11 0.22
CA ARG A 17 -11.31 8.18 1.69
C ARG A 17 -12.70 8.01 2.30
N TRP A 18 -13.69 8.72 1.74
CA TRP A 18 -15.09 8.56 2.11
C TRP A 18 -15.59 7.15 1.86
N LYS A 19 -15.26 6.56 0.70
CA LYS A 19 -15.63 5.16 0.40
C LYS A 19 -15.01 4.18 1.39
N ARG A 20 -13.78 4.40 1.85
CA ARG A 20 -13.13 3.56 2.88
C ARG A 20 -13.83 3.69 4.23
N LEU A 21 -14.10 4.92 4.70
CA LEU A 21 -14.85 5.14 5.93
C LEU A 21 -16.24 4.48 5.86
N LEU A 22 -16.99 4.71 4.78
CA LEU A 22 -18.33 4.13 4.62
C LEU A 22 -18.30 2.60 4.63
N ARG A 23 -17.35 1.98 3.91
CA ARG A 23 -17.13 0.53 3.96
C ARG A 23 -16.84 0.06 5.38
N HIS A 24 -16.09 0.83 6.15
CA HIS A 24 -15.75 0.49 7.53
C HIS A 24 -16.94 0.63 8.49
N LEU A 25 -17.75 1.68 8.34
CA LEU A 25 -18.97 1.87 9.13
C LEU A 25 -20.02 0.78 8.86
N ILE A 26 -20.13 0.32 7.61
CA ILE A 26 -21.07 -0.73 7.21
C ILE A 26 -20.55 -2.14 7.55
N TYR A 27 -19.24 -2.32 7.79
CA TYR A 27 -18.62 -3.63 8.02
C TYR A 27 -19.31 -4.53 9.06
N PRO A 28 -19.80 -4.02 10.21
CA PRO A 28 -20.53 -4.84 11.18
C PRO A 28 -21.80 -5.48 10.63
N ILE A 29 -22.41 -4.86 9.60
CA ILE A 29 -23.64 -5.30 8.94
C ILE A 29 -23.33 -6.09 7.67
N TYR A 30 -22.33 -5.66 6.90
CA TYR A 30 -21.93 -6.29 5.65
C TYR A 30 -20.40 -6.37 5.50
N ARG A 31 -19.88 -7.60 5.54
CA ARG A 31 -18.45 -7.90 5.44
C ARG A 31 -17.96 -7.81 3.99
N HIS A 32 -17.79 -6.58 3.49
CA HIS A 32 -17.29 -6.36 2.14
C HIS A 32 -15.90 -7.00 1.95
N PRO A 33 -15.64 -7.80 0.89
CA PRO A 33 -14.33 -8.44 0.62
C PRO A 33 -13.14 -7.50 0.38
N SER A 34 -13.37 -6.19 0.43
CA SER A 34 -12.36 -5.13 0.22
C SER A 34 -12.07 -4.36 1.49
N HIS A 35 -12.75 -4.73 2.57
CA HIS A 35 -12.57 -4.15 3.86
C HIS A 35 -11.56 -4.99 4.65
N LEU A 36 -10.79 -4.31 5.49
CA LEU A 36 -9.76 -4.93 6.30
C LEU A 36 -10.42 -5.74 7.42
N LYS A 37 -10.07 -7.03 7.54
CA LYS A 37 -10.64 -7.90 8.57
C LYS A 37 -10.41 -7.32 9.96
N VAL A 38 -11.50 -7.13 10.70
CA VAL A 38 -11.46 -6.60 12.07
C VAL A 38 -11.68 -7.72 13.08
N GLN A 39 -10.72 -7.88 14.00
CA GLN A 39 -10.70 -8.96 14.98
C GLN A 39 -11.50 -8.64 16.25
N SER A 40 -11.68 -7.36 16.58
CA SER A 40 -12.40 -6.93 17.78
C SER A 40 -13.09 -5.59 17.59
N PHE A 41 -14.11 -5.32 18.40
CA PHE A 41 -14.83 -4.05 18.39
C PHE A 41 -13.92 -2.84 18.68
N TRP A 42 -12.94 -2.99 19.59
CA TRP A 42 -12.00 -1.92 19.92
C TRP A 42 -11.07 -1.57 18.75
N ILE A 43 -10.65 -2.59 18.00
CA ILE A 43 -9.87 -2.39 16.78
C ILE A 43 -10.72 -1.68 15.72
N TRP A 44 -12.01 -2.04 15.61
CA TRP A 44 -12.94 -1.34 14.71
C TRP A 44 -13.06 0.14 15.09
N LEU A 45 -13.25 0.46 16.37
CA LEU A 45 -13.28 1.86 16.84
C LEU A 45 -11.98 2.61 16.56
N LEU A 46 -10.82 1.97 16.75
CA LEU A 46 -9.52 2.58 16.47
C LEU A 46 -9.36 2.89 14.98
N ASP A 47 -9.72 1.94 14.11
CA ASP A 47 -9.64 2.12 12.65
C ASP A 47 -10.50 3.31 12.18
N ILE A 48 -11.67 3.55 12.79
CA ILE A 48 -12.51 4.73 12.48
C ILE A 48 -11.73 6.03 12.64
N TRP A 49 -10.94 6.17 13.70
CA TRP A 49 -10.14 7.39 13.92
C TRP A 49 -9.14 7.64 12.80
N PHE A 50 -8.51 6.58 12.27
CA PHE A 50 -7.62 6.71 11.12
C PHE A 50 -8.37 7.11 9.84
N TYR A 51 -9.53 6.52 9.58
CA TYR A 51 -10.33 6.90 8.41
C TYR A 51 -10.86 8.33 8.50
N ILE A 52 -11.25 8.79 9.69
CA ILE A 52 -11.61 10.19 9.92
C ILE A 52 -10.40 11.10 9.71
N SER A 53 -9.22 10.74 10.23
CA SER A 53 -8.00 11.54 10.02
C SER A 53 -7.62 11.67 8.54
N ASP A 54 -7.88 10.64 7.74
CA ASP A 54 -7.67 10.69 6.29
C ASP A 54 -8.60 11.71 5.65
N ILE A 55 -9.89 11.72 6.01
CA ILE A 55 -10.86 12.69 5.49
C ILE A 55 -10.49 14.12 5.89
N LEU A 56 -9.93 14.31 7.08
CA LEU A 56 -9.42 15.59 7.58
C LEU A 56 -8.04 15.97 7.02
N PHE A 57 -7.56 15.26 5.99
CA PHE A 57 -6.31 15.55 5.28
C PHE A 57 -5.05 15.47 6.13
N PHE A 58 -5.07 14.66 7.20
CA PHE A 58 -3.89 14.46 8.05
C PHE A 58 -2.65 13.97 7.28
N PRO A 59 -2.75 13.01 6.34
CA PRO A 59 -1.59 12.59 5.54
C PRO A 59 -0.94 13.74 4.74
N GLU A 60 -1.75 14.66 4.21
CA GLU A 60 -1.27 15.83 3.46
C GLU A 60 -0.62 16.84 4.39
N LEU A 61 -1.24 17.13 5.53
CA LEU A 61 -0.68 18.04 6.53
C LEU A 61 0.66 17.52 7.05
N TYR A 62 0.73 16.22 7.35
CA TYR A 62 1.99 15.56 7.74
C TYR A 62 3.04 15.71 6.64
N LYS A 63 2.70 15.40 5.39
CA LYS A 63 3.62 15.49 4.25
C LYS A 63 4.10 16.92 4.01
N ALA A 64 3.19 17.90 4.08
CA ALA A 64 3.51 19.31 3.94
C ALA A 64 4.49 19.77 5.04
N ALA A 65 4.19 19.44 6.31
CA ALA A 65 5.11 19.71 7.41
C ALA A 65 6.47 19.07 7.17
N TYR A 66 6.50 17.81 6.74
CA TYR A 66 7.73 17.10 6.46
C TYR A 66 8.54 17.76 5.31
N PHE A 67 7.89 18.22 4.23
CA PHE A 67 8.55 18.94 3.15
C PHE A 67 9.15 20.29 3.56
N ILE A 68 8.54 20.96 4.55
CA ILE A 68 9.07 22.20 5.15
C ILE A 68 10.36 21.88 5.92
N PHE A 69 10.35 20.87 6.79
CA PHE A 69 11.48 20.58 7.67
C PHE A 69 12.58 19.71 7.03
N LYS A 70 12.28 19.01 5.93
CA LYS A 70 13.20 18.08 5.26
C LYS A 70 13.26 18.41 3.76
N PRO A 71 14.14 19.34 3.36
CA PRO A 71 14.21 19.78 1.97
C PRO A 71 14.66 18.67 1.00
N ASN A 72 15.45 17.71 1.49
CA ASN A 72 16.09 16.64 0.70
C ASN A 72 15.14 15.48 0.31
N ILE A 73 13.85 15.58 0.64
CA ILE A 73 12.88 14.61 0.13
C ILE A 73 12.76 14.76 -1.37
N ARG A 74 12.86 13.64 -2.07
CA ARG A 74 12.75 13.56 -3.52
C ARG A 74 11.68 12.54 -3.93
N LEU A 75 11.23 12.67 -5.17
CA LEU A 75 10.52 11.61 -5.87
C LEU A 75 11.43 10.41 -6.10
N LEU A 76 10.82 9.26 -6.41
CA LEU A 76 11.55 8.11 -6.89
C LEU A 76 12.32 8.45 -8.18
N SER A 77 13.52 7.88 -8.32
CA SER A 77 14.32 7.96 -9.54
C SER A 77 13.68 7.12 -10.65
N ASN A 78 14.06 7.35 -11.91
CA ASN A 78 13.56 6.52 -13.02
C ASN A 78 13.87 5.03 -12.85
N GLU A 79 14.99 4.70 -12.21
CA GLU A 79 15.39 3.31 -11.93
C GLU A 79 14.52 2.70 -10.83
N GLU A 80 14.26 3.44 -9.75
CA GLU A 80 13.37 3.03 -8.66
C GLU A 80 11.92 2.85 -9.16
N VAL A 81 11.44 3.75 -10.02
CA VAL A 81 10.14 3.63 -10.68
C VAL A 81 10.07 2.38 -11.54
N LYS A 82 11.07 2.14 -12.41
CA LYS A 82 11.12 0.93 -13.26
C LYS A 82 11.16 -0.35 -12.42
N LEU A 83 11.97 -0.36 -11.36
CA LEU A 83 12.08 -1.48 -10.43
C LEU A 83 10.74 -1.77 -9.76
N GLY A 84 10.10 -0.76 -9.18
CA GLY A 84 8.78 -0.88 -8.58
C GLY A 84 7.71 -1.34 -9.58
N GLN A 85 7.67 -0.74 -10.77
CA GLN A 85 6.75 -1.12 -11.85
C GLN A 85 6.95 -2.56 -12.31
N SER A 86 8.17 -3.10 -12.24
CA SER A 86 8.42 -4.51 -12.58
C SER A 86 7.63 -5.48 -11.70
N VAL A 87 7.37 -5.10 -10.43
CA VAL A 87 6.66 -5.93 -9.43
C VAL A 87 5.20 -5.50 -9.29
N PHE A 88 4.94 -4.22 -9.03
CA PHE A 88 3.61 -3.71 -8.70
C PHE A 88 2.82 -3.23 -9.93
N LYS A 89 3.45 -3.13 -11.11
CA LYS A 89 2.81 -2.64 -12.35
C LYS A 89 2.16 -1.27 -12.10
N ASP A 90 0.85 -1.15 -12.27
CA ASP A 90 0.10 0.10 -12.01
C ASP A 90 -0.69 0.05 -10.69
N CYS A 91 -0.34 -0.85 -9.76
CA CYS A 91 -1.00 -0.92 -8.44
C CYS A 91 -0.60 0.23 -7.52
N ILE A 92 0.52 0.90 -7.84
CA ILE A 92 1.06 2.05 -7.12
C ILE A 92 1.17 3.22 -8.10
N ASP A 93 0.69 4.38 -7.70
CA ASP A 93 0.99 5.65 -8.36
C ASP A 93 2.39 6.13 -7.97
N PHE A 94 3.40 5.65 -8.68
CA PHE A 94 4.80 6.01 -8.46
C PHE A 94 5.10 7.51 -8.61
N GLY A 95 4.26 8.26 -9.33
CA GLY A 95 4.40 9.71 -9.45
C GLY A 95 4.14 10.45 -8.13
N ASN A 96 3.53 9.76 -7.17
CA ASN A 96 3.22 10.26 -5.85
C ASN A 96 4.02 9.54 -4.75
N VAL A 97 5.07 8.79 -5.05
CA VAL A 97 5.92 8.15 -4.04
C VAL A 97 7.20 8.95 -3.81
N TYR A 98 7.53 9.16 -2.54
CA TYR A 98 8.67 9.94 -2.10
C TYR A 98 9.63 9.12 -1.27
N ILE A 99 10.89 9.56 -1.23
CA ILE A 99 11.92 8.97 -0.38
C ILE A 99 12.75 10.04 0.34
N ASP A 100 12.95 9.83 1.65
CA ASP A 100 13.91 10.55 2.50
C ASP A 100 15.08 9.62 2.83
N ASN A 101 16.18 9.72 2.07
CA ASN A 101 17.40 8.94 2.30
C ASN A 101 18.25 9.41 3.50
N PHE A 102 17.82 10.49 4.18
CA PHE A 102 18.54 11.13 5.27
C PHE A 102 17.69 11.18 6.55
N SER A 103 16.88 10.14 6.77
CA SER A 103 16.05 9.96 7.96
C SER A 103 16.90 9.55 9.19
N GLY A 104 17.78 10.46 9.63
CA GLY A 104 18.78 10.17 10.65
C GLY A 104 18.23 9.94 12.07
N ARG A 105 17.01 10.38 12.39
CA ARG A 105 16.50 10.27 13.78
C ARG A 105 15.97 8.87 14.10
N VAL A 106 15.25 8.26 13.15
CA VAL A 106 14.62 6.95 13.32
C VAL A 106 15.41 5.91 12.55
N SER A 107 15.55 6.08 11.22
CA SER A 107 16.18 5.07 10.36
C SER A 107 17.63 4.80 10.72
N LYS A 108 18.45 5.83 11.00
CA LYS A 108 19.84 5.61 11.46
C LYS A 108 19.92 4.98 12.84
N LYS A 109 19.08 5.44 13.78
CA LYS A 109 19.13 5.02 15.19
C LYS A 109 18.81 3.54 15.34
N TYR A 110 17.86 3.04 14.54
CA TYR A 110 17.40 1.66 14.61
C TYR A 110 17.90 0.78 13.45
N GLY A 111 18.57 1.37 12.45
CA GLY A 111 19.04 0.64 11.27
C GLY A 111 17.91 0.15 10.37
N ILE A 112 16.77 0.86 10.33
CA ILE A 112 15.56 0.41 9.65
C ILE A 112 15.13 1.36 8.52
N ALA A 113 14.49 0.80 7.50
CA ALA A 113 13.60 1.54 6.62
C ALA A 113 12.18 1.51 7.19
N TYR A 114 11.36 2.50 6.85
CA TYR A 114 9.93 2.48 7.15
C TYR A 114 9.15 3.41 6.22
N VAL A 115 7.84 3.21 6.10
CA VAL A 115 6.95 4.08 5.33
C VAL A 115 6.01 4.87 6.22
N SER A 116 5.89 6.16 5.97
CA SER A 116 4.78 7.00 6.45
C SER A 116 3.92 7.45 5.27
N PHE A 117 2.73 6.89 5.14
CA PHE A 117 1.81 7.11 4.01
C PHE A 117 2.44 6.71 2.67
N ASN A 118 2.84 7.68 1.85
CA ASN A 118 3.49 7.53 0.55
C ASN A 118 4.96 7.99 0.57
N LEU A 119 5.54 8.17 1.77
CA LEU A 119 6.92 8.59 1.98
C LEU A 119 7.72 7.45 2.60
N ILE A 120 8.73 6.97 1.88
CA ILE A 120 9.70 5.99 2.35
C ILE A 120 10.82 6.72 3.09
N HIS A 121 11.20 6.22 4.25
CA HIS A 121 12.27 6.76 5.08
C HIS A 121 13.39 5.76 5.20
N SER A 122 14.60 6.18 4.86
CA SER A 122 15.81 5.37 5.00
C SER A 122 16.99 6.21 5.48
N TRP A 123 18.02 5.51 5.93
CA TRP A 123 19.32 6.10 6.20
C TRP A 123 20.31 5.40 5.28
N GLN A 124 20.51 5.96 4.07
CA GLN A 124 21.23 5.40 2.90
C GLN A 124 20.33 4.78 1.82
N SER A 125 20.97 4.41 0.70
CA SER A 125 20.32 3.68 -0.39
C SER A 125 19.79 2.35 0.11
N LEU A 126 18.54 2.07 -0.20
CA LEU A 126 17.93 0.78 0.11
C LEU A 126 18.48 -0.29 -0.83
N ARG A 127 18.61 -1.51 -0.32
CA ARG A 127 18.73 -2.69 -1.18
C ARG A 127 17.42 -2.86 -1.96
N LYS A 128 17.48 -3.49 -3.14
CA LYS A 128 16.33 -3.60 -4.04
C LYS A 128 15.17 -4.38 -3.41
N ASP A 129 15.46 -5.47 -2.72
CA ASP A 129 14.52 -6.30 -1.95
C ASP A 129 13.78 -5.47 -0.88
N VAL A 130 14.53 -4.77 -0.02
CA VAL A 130 13.96 -3.90 1.02
C VAL A 130 13.12 -2.78 0.41
N PHE A 131 13.55 -2.21 -0.72
CA PHE A 131 12.76 -1.20 -1.42
C PHE A 131 11.41 -1.77 -1.92
N ILE A 132 11.36 -3.00 -2.40
CA ILE A 132 10.12 -3.69 -2.78
C ILE A 132 9.24 -3.95 -1.55
N HIS A 133 9.82 -4.32 -0.41
CA HIS A 133 9.11 -4.45 0.88
C HIS A 133 8.44 -3.14 1.26
N GLU A 134 9.18 -2.02 1.29
CA GLU A 134 8.63 -0.70 1.62
C GLU A 134 7.54 -0.26 0.61
N LEU A 135 7.70 -0.55 -0.68
CA LEU A 135 6.66 -0.29 -1.67
C LEU A 135 5.37 -1.08 -1.41
N MET A 136 5.45 -2.28 -0.82
CA MET A 136 4.25 -3.01 -0.41
C MET A 136 3.48 -2.25 0.69
N HIS A 137 4.18 -1.59 1.60
CA HIS A 137 3.53 -0.70 2.58
C HIS A 137 2.90 0.55 1.94
N VAL A 138 3.54 1.14 0.92
CA VAL A 138 2.92 2.20 0.12
C VAL A 138 1.65 1.70 -0.59
N TYR A 139 1.69 0.50 -1.15
CA TYR A 139 0.50 -0.13 -1.73
C TYR A 139 -0.60 -0.35 -0.67
N GLN A 140 -0.26 -0.83 0.52
CA GLN A 140 -1.21 -1.00 1.63
C GLN A 140 -1.85 0.34 2.02
N TYR A 141 -1.09 1.44 2.06
CA TYR A 141 -1.64 2.79 2.25
C TYR A 141 -2.64 3.16 1.14
N TYR A 142 -2.33 2.88 -0.12
CA TYR A 142 -3.25 3.13 -1.23
C TYR A 142 -4.49 2.26 -1.24
N GLN A 143 -4.48 1.11 -0.57
CA GLN A 143 -5.69 0.30 -0.43
C GLN A 143 -6.51 0.72 0.79
N TYR A 144 -5.85 0.86 1.94
CA TYR A 144 -6.51 0.91 3.25
C TYR A 144 -6.44 2.28 3.92
N GLY A 145 -5.64 3.22 3.42
CA GLY A 145 -5.42 4.51 4.10
C GLY A 145 -4.56 4.36 5.33
N SER A 146 -4.56 5.38 6.20
CA SER A 146 -3.59 5.49 7.31
C SER A 146 -3.67 4.38 8.36
N VAL A 147 -4.79 3.65 8.38
CA VAL A 147 -4.95 2.45 9.21
C VAL A 147 -3.83 1.43 8.98
N TYR A 148 -3.21 1.42 7.79
CA TYR A 148 -2.13 0.47 7.50
C TYR A 148 -0.96 0.60 8.49
N ILE A 149 -0.65 1.82 8.94
CA ILE A 149 0.49 2.10 9.80
C ILE A 149 0.37 1.29 11.09
N VAL A 150 -0.79 1.37 11.75
CA VAL A 150 -1.00 0.64 13.01
C VAL A 150 -1.05 -0.87 12.79
N ARG A 151 -1.60 -1.33 11.66
CA ARG A 151 -1.67 -2.76 11.32
C ARG A 151 -0.30 -3.36 11.04
N ALA A 152 0.57 -2.64 10.32
CA ALA A 152 1.96 -3.05 10.10
C ALA A 152 2.73 -3.09 11.43
N LEU A 153 2.63 -2.04 12.26
CA LEU A 153 3.30 -1.99 13.57
C LEU A 153 2.83 -3.10 14.53
N TRP A 154 1.55 -3.46 14.52
CA TRP A 154 1.05 -4.60 15.29
C TRP A 154 1.54 -5.93 14.73
N ALA A 155 1.60 -6.08 13.41
CA ALA A 155 2.17 -7.26 12.78
C ALA A 155 3.63 -7.46 13.20
N GLN A 156 4.46 -6.40 13.17
CA GLN A 156 5.85 -6.45 13.64
C GLN A 156 5.99 -6.94 15.09
N LYS A 157 5.02 -6.61 15.96
CA LYS A 157 5.01 -6.98 17.38
C LYS A 157 4.27 -8.29 17.67
N SER A 158 3.66 -8.89 16.67
CA SER A 158 2.96 -10.17 16.80
C SER A 158 3.96 -11.32 16.97
N LYS A 159 3.46 -12.47 17.43
CA LYS A 159 4.30 -13.67 17.57
C LYS A 159 4.82 -14.14 16.22
N GLU A 160 3.98 -14.06 15.20
CA GLU A 160 4.29 -14.45 13.83
C GLU A 160 5.24 -13.43 13.19
N GLY A 161 5.07 -12.14 13.45
CA GLY A 161 5.95 -11.11 12.90
C GLY A 161 6.01 -11.17 11.38
N TYR A 162 7.23 -11.35 10.86
CA TYR A 162 7.55 -11.55 9.44
C TYR A 162 7.44 -13.01 8.99
N ASP A 163 7.35 -13.96 9.93
CA ASP A 163 7.36 -15.38 9.62
C ASP A 163 5.98 -15.84 9.11
N TYR A 164 5.93 -16.20 7.83
CA TYR A 164 4.77 -16.80 7.17
C TYR A 164 4.98 -18.28 6.84
N GLY A 165 6.04 -18.91 7.35
CA GLY A 165 6.37 -20.32 7.13
C GLY A 165 7.09 -20.62 5.82
N GLY A 166 7.60 -19.61 5.11
CA GLY A 166 8.32 -19.79 3.85
C GLY A 166 7.46 -20.45 2.77
N ILE A 167 8.09 -21.18 1.83
CA ILE A 167 7.38 -21.81 0.71
C ILE A 167 6.36 -22.86 1.16
N GLU A 168 6.68 -23.63 2.20
CA GLU A 168 5.77 -24.64 2.76
C GLU A 168 4.54 -24.00 3.41
N GLY A 169 4.75 -22.91 4.15
CA GLY A 169 3.67 -22.10 4.72
C GLY A 169 2.76 -21.52 3.65
N LEU A 170 3.34 -21.03 2.54
CA LEU A 170 2.58 -20.55 1.38
C LEU A 170 1.78 -21.67 0.69
N ALA A 171 2.39 -22.84 0.47
CA ALA A 171 1.70 -23.99 -0.11
C ALA A 171 0.54 -24.45 0.77
N LYS A 172 0.75 -24.52 2.10
CA LYS A 172 -0.30 -24.82 3.07
C LYS A 172 -1.42 -23.78 3.02
N ALA A 173 -1.09 -22.49 2.97
CA ALA A 173 -2.08 -21.41 2.88
C ALA A 173 -2.93 -21.53 1.61
N ILE A 174 -2.34 -21.87 0.46
CA ILE A 174 -3.07 -22.12 -0.78
C ILE A 174 -4.04 -23.30 -0.60
N ASN A 175 -3.60 -24.41 -0.01
CA ASN A 175 -4.45 -25.58 0.25
C ASN A 175 -5.61 -25.28 1.22
N GLU A 176 -5.42 -24.33 2.14
CA GLU A 176 -6.45 -23.83 3.05
C GLU A 176 -7.37 -22.76 2.40
N GLY A 177 -7.15 -22.43 1.12
CA GLY A 177 -7.92 -21.41 0.39
C GLY A 177 -7.63 -19.97 0.82
N LYS A 178 -6.50 -19.73 1.50
CA LYS A 178 -6.06 -18.39 1.91
C LYS A 178 -5.43 -17.63 0.77
N GLY A 179 -5.68 -16.33 0.71
CA GLY A 179 -5.05 -15.38 -0.19
C GLY A 179 -4.00 -14.50 0.50
N LEU A 180 -3.33 -13.66 -0.28
CA LEU A 180 -2.29 -12.72 0.17
C LEU A 180 -2.83 -11.83 1.30
N PHE A 181 -4.08 -11.37 1.17
CA PHE A 181 -4.70 -10.48 2.15
C PHE A 181 -5.19 -11.17 3.42
N ASP A 182 -5.00 -12.49 3.54
CA ASP A 182 -5.20 -13.24 4.79
C ASP A 182 -3.96 -13.23 5.68
N PHE A 183 -2.79 -12.92 5.13
CA PHE A 183 -1.56 -12.69 5.88
C PHE A 183 -1.57 -11.31 6.54
N ASN A 184 -0.78 -11.16 7.62
CA ASN A 184 -0.58 -9.86 8.25
C ASN A 184 0.20 -8.92 7.32
N PHE A 185 0.27 -7.63 7.66
CA PHE A 185 0.83 -6.61 6.75
C PHE A 185 2.34 -6.73 6.52
N GLU A 186 3.09 -7.21 7.50
CA GLU A 186 4.53 -7.47 7.34
C GLU A 186 4.77 -8.72 6.52
N GLN A 187 4.04 -9.80 6.79
CA GLN A 187 4.09 -11.03 5.99
C GLN A 187 3.73 -10.76 4.52
N GLN A 188 2.71 -9.93 4.25
CA GLN A 188 2.39 -9.52 2.89
C GLN A 188 3.59 -8.84 2.19
N ALA A 189 4.29 -7.95 2.89
CA ALA A 189 5.46 -7.27 2.37
C ALA A 189 6.63 -8.24 2.14
N SER A 190 6.92 -9.12 3.12
CA SER A 190 7.98 -10.13 3.00
C SER A 190 7.70 -11.18 1.92
N ILE A 191 6.44 -11.57 1.68
CA ILE A 191 6.09 -12.48 0.59
C ILE A 191 6.44 -11.88 -0.77
N ILE A 192 6.14 -10.58 -0.97
CA ILE A 192 6.42 -9.88 -2.22
C ILE A 192 7.91 -9.56 -2.37
N GLU A 193 8.59 -9.23 -1.27
CA GLU A 193 10.05 -9.10 -1.22
C GLU A 193 10.74 -10.40 -1.62
N HIS A 194 10.37 -11.53 -1.01
CA HIS A 194 10.97 -12.84 -1.30
C HIS A 194 10.61 -13.34 -2.70
N TYR A 195 9.40 -13.04 -3.21
CA TYR A 195 9.08 -13.26 -4.63
C TYR A 195 10.07 -12.52 -5.54
N PHE A 196 10.30 -11.24 -5.27
CA PHE A 196 11.21 -10.41 -6.07
C PHE A 196 12.64 -10.97 -6.00
N ASP A 197 13.12 -11.27 -4.80
CA ASP A 197 14.46 -11.82 -4.59
C ASP A 197 14.67 -13.18 -5.30
N LEU A 198 13.70 -14.08 -5.24
CA LEU A 198 13.73 -15.33 -6.01
C LEU A 198 13.73 -15.07 -7.52
N ARG A 199 12.91 -14.14 -8.01
CA ARG A 199 12.86 -13.79 -9.43
C ARG A 199 14.19 -13.22 -9.95
N GLU A 200 14.92 -12.46 -9.14
CA GLU A 200 16.23 -11.91 -9.55
C GLU A 200 17.34 -12.98 -9.57
N ARG A 201 17.18 -14.06 -8.79
CA ARG A 201 18.18 -15.14 -8.69
C ARG A 201 17.93 -16.29 -9.66
N LEU A 202 16.67 -16.56 -9.98
CA LEU A 202 16.24 -17.74 -10.73
C LEU A 202 15.84 -17.37 -12.17
N GLY A 203 16.10 -18.28 -13.11
CA GLY A 203 15.53 -18.17 -14.47
C GLY A 203 14.01 -18.41 -14.47
N GLU A 204 13.31 -18.00 -15.53
CA GLU A 204 11.84 -18.09 -15.60
C GLU A 204 11.30 -19.52 -15.36
N ALA A 205 11.92 -20.53 -15.98
CA ALA A 205 11.51 -21.92 -15.82
C ALA A 205 11.66 -22.41 -14.36
N GLU A 206 12.76 -22.03 -13.70
CA GLU A 206 13.03 -22.42 -12.32
C GLU A 206 12.12 -21.67 -11.33
N LEU A 207 11.80 -20.41 -11.61
CA LEU A 207 10.83 -19.65 -10.82
C LEU A 207 9.42 -20.24 -10.93
N LEU A 208 9.01 -20.73 -12.11
CA LEU A 208 7.72 -21.39 -12.29
C LEU A 208 7.63 -22.70 -11.49
N GLU A 209 8.71 -23.46 -11.44
CA GLU A 209 8.76 -24.73 -10.71
C GLU A 209 8.88 -24.50 -9.19
N LYS A 210 9.91 -23.78 -8.76
CA LYS A 210 10.29 -23.62 -7.35
C LYS A 210 9.60 -22.44 -6.67
N GLY A 211 9.14 -21.44 -7.42
CA GLY A 211 8.51 -20.23 -6.92
C GLY A 211 7.00 -20.20 -7.08
N SER A 212 6.37 -21.31 -7.49
CA SER A 212 4.92 -21.37 -7.78
C SER A 212 4.04 -20.77 -6.67
N PRO A 213 4.25 -21.05 -5.37
CA PRO A 213 3.47 -20.40 -4.32
C PRO A 213 3.65 -18.88 -4.25
N TYR A 214 4.88 -18.37 -4.46
CA TYR A 214 5.14 -16.93 -4.51
C TYR A 214 4.46 -16.26 -5.71
N LEU A 215 4.54 -16.90 -6.88
CA LEU A 215 3.85 -16.46 -8.10
C LEU A 215 2.34 -16.38 -7.88
N HIS A 216 1.75 -17.38 -7.20
CA HIS A 216 0.34 -17.37 -6.86
C HIS A 216 -0.07 -16.10 -6.10
N PHE A 217 0.65 -15.76 -5.02
CA PHE A 217 0.34 -14.58 -4.22
C PHE A 217 0.67 -13.27 -4.94
N TRP A 218 1.73 -13.21 -5.75
CA TRP A 218 2.01 -12.06 -6.60
C TRP A 218 0.91 -11.82 -7.64
N HIS A 219 0.35 -12.88 -8.23
CA HIS A 219 -0.80 -12.74 -9.13
C HIS A 219 -2.05 -12.22 -8.40
N GLN A 220 -2.28 -12.62 -7.14
CA GLN A 220 -3.36 -12.06 -6.34
C GLN A 220 -3.16 -10.57 -6.04
N LEU A 221 -1.92 -10.13 -5.77
CA LEU A 221 -1.57 -8.72 -5.65
C LEU A 221 -1.98 -7.97 -6.92
N LEU A 222 -1.60 -8.47 -8.11
CA LEU A 222 -1.97 -7.82 -9.38
C LEU A 222 -3.47 -7.91 -9.69
N GLY A 223 -4.16 -8.97 -9.26
CA GLY A 223 -5.60 -9.15 -9.45
C GLY A 223 -6.44 -8.17 -8.61
N SER A 224 -5.89 -7.67 -7.51
CA SER A 224 -6.54 -6.68 -6.64
C SER A 224 -6.73 -5.30 -7.32
N LYS A 225 -6.04 -5.06 -8.45
CA LYS A 225 -6.03 -3.83 -9.26
C LYS A 225 -7.41 -3.28 -9.63
N ARG A 226 -8.47 -4.11 -9.58
CA ARG A 226 -9.86 -3.68 -9.86
C ARG A 226 -10.48 -2.71 -8.84
N ARG A 227 -9.78 -2.31 -7.76
CA ARG A 227 -10.41 -1.52 -6.67
C ARG A 227 -9.92 -0.08 -6.49
N SER A 228 -8.75 0.30 -7.00
CA SER A 228 -8.18 1.64 -6.76
C SER A 228 -7.94 2.50 -8.01
N HIS A 229 -8.02 1.96 -9.23
CA HIS A 229 -7.60 2.70 -10.44
C HIS A 229 -8.53 2.61 -11.66
N GLN A 230 -9.67 1.92 -11.58
CA GLN A 230 -10.67 1.88 -12.67
C GLN A 230 -11.62 3.10 -12.66
N ILE A 231 -11.11 4.26 -12.25
CA ILE A 231 -11.72 5.57 -12.53
C ILE A 231 -10.70 6.39 -13.31
N ASN A 232 -10.23 5.84 -14.44
CA ASN A 232 -9.42 6.61 -15.38
C ASN A 232 -10.35 7.17 -16.47
N LYS A 233 -10.52 8.50 -16.40
CA LYS A 233 -10.94 9.47 -17.44
C LYS A 233 -12.30 9.39 -18.13
N ASN A 234 -12.96 8.23 -18.27
CA ASN A 234 -14.22 8.17 -19.05
C ASN A 234 -15.51 8.35 -18.23
N HIS A 235 -15.46 8.24 -16.90
CA HIS A 235 -16.65 8.37 -16.05
C HIS A 235 -16.98 9.81 -15.63
N LEU A 236 -16.05 10.76 -15.80
CA LEU A 236 -16.33 12.17 -15.49
C LEU A 236 -17.31 12.79 -16.51
N ILE A 237 -17.30 12.30 -17.75
CA ILE A 237 -18.24 12.73 -18.80
C ILE A 237 -19.67 12.29 -18.45
N ILE A 238 -19.85 11.04 -17.97
CA ILE A 238 -21.17 10.48 -17.66
C ILE A 238 -21.82 11.20 -16.46
N TYR A 239 -21.04 11.55 -15.43
CA TYR A 239 -21.57 12.26 -14.26
C TYR A 239 -21.90 13.73 -14.54
N LEU A 240 -21.14 14.41 -15.40
CA LEU A 240 -21.47 15.79 -15.81
C LEU A 240 -22.71 15.84 -16.71
N SER A 241 -22.90 14.86 -17.60
CA SER A 241 -24.15 14.77 -18.38
C SER A 241 -25.38 14.43 -17.54
N PHE A 242 -25.24 13.65 -16.45
CA PHE A 242 -26.37 13.33 -15.59
C PHE A 242 -26.81 14.50 -14.70
N ILE A 243 -25.85 15.33 -14.24
CA ILE A 243 -26.14 16.52 -13.43
C ILE A 243 -26.70 17.65 -14.31
N LEU A 244 -26.23 17.82 -15.55
CA LEU A 244 -26.78 18.80 -16.47
C LEU A 244 -28.19 18.45 -16.96
N PHE A 245 -28.56 17.15 -17.03
CA PHE A 245 -29.89 16.73 -17.45
C PHE A 245 -30.97 16.94 -16.36
N GLN A 246 -30.59 16.97 -15.08
CA GLN A 246 -31.52 17.24 -13.97
C GLN A 246 -31.74 18.72 -13.67
N ILE A 247 -31.01 19.63 -14.34
CA ILE A 247 -31.18 21.08 -14.19
C ILE A 247 -32.08 21.67 -15.30
N TYR A 248 -32.40 20.88 -16.34
CA TYR A 248 -33.17 21.32 -17.51
C TYR A 248 -34.51 20.57 -17.72
N LEU A 249 -35.00 19.85 -16.70
CA LEU A 249 -36.35 19.26 -16.63
C LEU A 249 -37.00 19.66 -15.31
#